data_AF-L7VTB1-F1
#
_entry.id   AF-L7VTB1-F1
#
_cell.length_a   1.000
_cell.length_b   1.000
_cell.length_c   1.000
_cell.angle_alpha   90.00
_cell.angle_beta   90.00
_cell.angle_gamma   90.00
#
_symmetry.space_group_name_H-M   'P 1'
#
loop_
_entity.id
_entity.type
_entity.pdbx_description
1 polymer ?
#
loop_
_entity_poly.entity_id
_entity_poly.type
_entity_poly.pdbx_seq_one_letter_code
_entity_poly.pdbx_strand_id
1 'polypeptide(L)'
;MYRLMQALETKTFLGSLVMVIAYVSNSMHEVFVILAAFMVLDYITGIICGLVKNNGFNYKKGIRGALKKLSYLILILVTILVEFLIKYLTENTGFDIKIENSITMAVYIYLIGTEGLSIIQNLIILGIPVPPFMIKLFGLVKDESGNIIRK
;
A
#
# COMPACT_ATOMS: atom_id res chain seq x y z
N MET A 1 0.62 -45.96 10.30
CA MET A 1 0.09 -44.83 11.08
C MET A 1 0.93 -43.55 10.92
N TYR A 2 2.22 -43.55 11.24
CA TYR A 2 3.08 -42.34 11.26
C TYR A 2 3.17 -41.58 9.93
N ARG A 3 3.37 -42.28 8.80
CA ARG A 3 3.41 -41.64 7.46
C ARG A 3 2.07 -41.01 7.04
N LEU A 4 0.95 -41.55 7.52
CA LEU A 4 -0.38 -41.00 7.24
C LEU A 4 -0.60 -39.72 8.03
N MET A 5 -0.21 -39.68 9.31
CA MET A 5 -0.29 -38.49 10.17
C MET A 5 0.53 -37.33 9.59
N GLN A 6 1.77 -37.61 9.19
CA GLN A 6 2.68 -36.61 8.60
C GLN A 6 2.16 -36.08 7.25
N ALA A 7 1.58 -36.97 6.42
CA ALA A 7 0.94 -36.57 5.17
C ALA A 7 -0.34 -35.76 5.38
N LEU A 8 -1.10 -36.04 6.46
CA LEU A 8 -2.31 -35.30 6.82
C LEU A 8 -1.97 -33.88 7.31
N GLU A 9 -0.96 -33.75 8.17
CA GLU A 9 -0.45 -32.46 8.63
C GLU A 9 0.07 -31.62 7.47
N THR A 10 0.87 -32.23 6.58
CA THR A 10 1.42 -31.53 5.41
C THR A 10 0.31 -31.07 4.47
N LYS A 11 -0.70 -31.91 4.19
CA LYS A 11 -1.82 -31.54 3.31
C LYS A 11 -2.75 -30.49 3.93
N THR A 12 -2.98 -30.55 5.24
CA THR A 12 -3.80 -29.56 5.95
C THR A 12 -3.09 -28.21 6.02
N PHE A 13 -1.79 -28.19 6.28
CA PHE A 13 -0.97 -26.99 6.26
C PHE A 13 -0.86 -26.39 4.85
N LEU A 14 -0.65 -27.22 3.83
CA LEU A 14 -0.63 -26.75 2.45
C LEU A 14 -2.01 -26.20 2.04
N GLY A 15 -3.09 -26.86 2.46
CA GLY A 15 -4.46 -26.44 2.18
C GLY A 15 -4.82 -25.09 2.82
N SER A 16 -4.42 -24.85 4.07
CA SER A 16 -4.63 -23.56 4.72
C SER A 16 -3.79 -22.45 4.07
N LEU A 17 -2.55 -22.74 3.68
CA LEU A 17 -1.70 -21.79 2.95
C LEU A 17 -2.32 -21.42 1.60
N VAL A 18 -2.78 -22.41 0.83
CA VAL A 18 -3.44 -22.21 -0.47
C VAL A 18 -4.74 -21.41 -0.30
N MET A 19 -5.53 -21.68 0.75
CA MET A 19 -6.72 -20.91 1.08
C MET A 19 -6.39 -19.43 1.33
N VAL A 20 -5.35 -19.15 2.11
CA VAL A 20 -4.92 -17.77 2.39
C VAL A 20 -4.42 -17.09 1.11
N ILE A 21 -3.60 -17.77 0.30
CA ILE A 21 -3.10 -17.22 -0.97
C ILE A 21 -4.25 -16.97 -1.96
N ALA A 22 -5.22 -17.87 -2.05
CA ALA A 22 -6.40 -17.72 -2.90
C ALA A 22 -7.28 -16.56 -2.43
N TYR A 23 -7.51 -16.41 -1.13
CA TYR A 23 -8.27 -15.29 -0.57
C TYR A 23 -7.57 -13.94 -0.79
N VAL A 24 -6.25 -13.89 -0.59
CA VAL A 24 -5.42 -12.72 -0.90
C VAL A 24 -5.51 -12.38 -2.38
N SER A 25 -5.38 -13.37 -3.27
CA SER A 25 -5.46 -13.17 -4.72
C SER A 25 -6.83 -12.70 -5.18
N ASN A 26 -7.91 -13.23 -4.58
CA ASN A 26 -9.28 -12.82 -4.89
C ASN A 26 -9.63 -11.42 -4.34
N SER A 27 -8.93 -10.99 -3.28
CA SER A 27 -9.06 -9.63 -2.71
C SER A 27 -8.24 -8.58 -3.46
N MET A 28 -7.43 -8.98 -4.46
CA MET A 28 -6.71 -8.05 -5.33
C MET A 28 -7.68 -7.43 -6.34
N HIS A 29 -8.38 -6.38 -5.91
CA HIS A 29 -9.28 -5.58 -6.73
C HIS A 29 -8.52 -4.72 -7.77
N GLU A 30 -9.24 -4.19 -8.76
CA GLU A 30 -8.76 -3.19 -9.74
C GLU A 30 -7.96 -2.03 -9.09
N VAL A 31 -8.30 -1.73 -7.84
CA VAL A 31 -7.64 -0.70 -7.01
C VAL A 31 -6.17 -1.01 -6.71
N PHE A 32 -5.77 -2.28 -6.62
CA PHE A 32 -4.36 -2.66 -6.49
C PHE A 32 -3.55 -2.24 -7.72
N VAL A 33 -4.12 -2.40 -8.92
CA VAL A 33 -3.47 -1.98 -10.18
C VAL A 33 -3.30 -0.47 -10.21
N ILE A 34 -4.31 0.28 -9.75
CA ILE A 34 -4.23 1.74 -9.61
C ILE A 34 -3.11 2.11 -8.63
N LEU A 35 -3.05 1.49 -7.45
CA LEU A 35 -1.98 1.74 -6.49
C LEU A 35 -0.60 1.43 -7.09
N ALA A 36 -0.44 0.31 -7.79
CA ALA A 36 0.80 -0.06 -8.44
C ALA A 36 1.23 1.00 -9.47
N ALA A 37 0.29 1.50 -10.29
CA ALA A 37 0.56 2.58 -11.23
C ALA A 37 1.03 3.85 -10.51
N PHE A 38 0.37 4.25 -9.41
CA PHE A 38 0.78 5.41 -8.61
C PHE A 38 2.18 5.22 -8.00
N MET A 39 2.51 4.05 -7.46
CA MET A 39 3.84 3.75 -6.92
C MET A 39 4.93 3.84 -7.99
N VAL A 40 4.66 3.36 -9.21
CA VAL A 40 5.59 3.45 -10.34
C VAL A 40 5.79 4.91 -10.77
N LEU A 41 4.70 5.66 -10.96
CA LEU A 41 4.76 7.08 -11.32
C LEU A 41 5.49 7.92 -10.26
N ASP A 42 5.23 7.66 -8.97
CA ASP A 42 5.96 8.32 -7.89
C ASP A 42 7.46 8.00 -7.94
N TYR A 43 7.84 6.76 -8.28
CA TYR A 43 9.25 6.38 -8.33
C TYR A 43 9.96 7.08 -9.47
N ILE A 44 9.33 7.10 -10.65
CA ILE A 44 9.86 7.78 -11.84
C ILE A 44 9.99 9.28 -11.57
N THR A 45 8.94 9.93 -11.06
CA THR A 45 8.98 11.37 -10.74
C THR A 45 10.01 11.70 -9.67
N GLY A 46 10.18 10.83 -8.67
CA GLY A 46 11.20 10.96 -7.64
C GLY A 46 12.62 10.85 -8.18
N ILE A 47 12.87 9.94 -9.14
CA ILE A 47 14.15 9.83 -9.85
C ILE A 47 14.43 11.10 -10.65
N ILE A 48 13.46 11.55 -11.47
CA ILE A 48 13.61 12.77 -12.29
C ILE A 48 13.90 13.98 -11.40
N CYS A 49 13.14 14.15 -10.32
CA CYS A 49 13.37 15.20 -9.34
C CYS A 49 14.76 15.13 -8.71
N GLY A 50 15.25 13.92 -8.40
CA GLY A 50 16.60 13.69 -7.89
C GLY A 50 17.68 14.12 -8.89
N LEU A 51 17.54 13.72 -10.15
CA LEU A 51 18.48 14.02 -11.23
C LEU A 51 18.56 15.52 -11.53
N VAL A 52 17.42 16.20 -11.59
CA VAL A 52 17.35 17.61 -12.02
C VAL A 52 17.78 18.57 -10.92
N LYS A 53 17.47 18.30 -9.64
CA LYS A 53 17.59 19.31 -8.57
C LYS A 53 18.53 18.98 -7.41
N ASN A 54 18.96 17.72 -7.23
CA ASN A 54 19.80 17.31 -6.09
C ASN A 54 21.27 17.03 -6.47
N ASN A 55 21.82 17.76 -7.45
CA ASN A 55 23.20 17.58 -7.94
C ASN A 55 23.52 16.14 -8.41
N GLY A 56 22.51 15.41 -8.90
CA GLY A 56 22.64 14.05 -9.42
C GLY A 56 21.86 13.00 -8.60
N PHE A 57 21.89 11.76 -9.10
CA PHE A 57 21.14 10.65 -8.49
C PHE A 57 21.75 10.21 -7.15
N ASN A 58 21.01 10.38 -6.06
CA ASN A 58 21.40 9.84 -4.76
C ASN A 58 20.80 8.43 -4.55
N TYR A 59 21.65 7.42 -4.67
CA TYR A 59 21.30 6.00 -4.48
C TYR A 59 20.61 5.72 -3.12
N LYS A 60 21.04 6.38 -2.04
CA LYS A 60 20.42 6.21 -0.71
C LYS A 60 18.97 6.72 -0.70
N LYS A 61 18.67 7.80 -1.42
CA LYS A 61 17.30 8.32 -1.57
C LYS A 61 16.45 7.37 -2.43
N GLY A 62 17.02 6.83 -3.51
CA GLY A 62 16.38 5.83 -4.36
C GLY A 62 15.99 4.55 -3.61
N ILE A 63 16.92 3.93 -2.88
CA ILE A 63 16.63 2.73 -2.06
C ILE A 63 15.56 3.02 -1.01
N ARG A 64 15.65 4.17 -0.32
CA ARG A 64 14.66 4.53 0.70
C ARG A 64 13.25 4.65 0.10
N GLY A 65 13.14 5.17 -1.12
CA GLY A 65 11.89 5.20 -1.88
C GLY A 65 11.36 3.80 -2.21
N ALA A 66 12.24 2.90 -2.66
CA ALA A 66 11.87 1.51 -2.96
C ALA A 66 11.43 0.74 -1.70
N LEU A 67 12.17 0.88 -0.59
CA LEU A 67 11.82 0.25 0.69
C LEU A 67 10.47 0.73 1.21
N LYS A 68 10.18 2.03 1.12
CA LYS A 68 8.87 2.58 1.48
C LYS A 68 7.73 1.88 0.71
N LYS A 69 7.91 1.66 -0.59
CA LYS A 69 6.91 1.02 -1.46
C LYS A 69 6.75 -0.47 -1.14
N LEU A 70 7.85 -1.16 -0.81
CA LEU A 70 7.79 -2.53 -0.33
C LEU A 70 7.01 -2.63 1.00
N SER A 71 7.19 -1.66 1.91
CA SER A 71 6.42 -1.61 3.16
C SER A 71 4.92 -1.43 2.94
N TYR A 72 4.48 -0.82 1.84
CA TYR A 72 3.06 -0.72 1.50
C TYR A 72 2.44 -2.07 1.17
N LEU A 73 3.17 -2.93 0.45
CA LEU A 73 2.72 -4.29 0.17
C LEU A 73 2.54 -5.10 1.46
N ILE A 74 3.46 -4.93 2.41
CA ILE A 74 3.36 -5.55 3.75
C ILE A 74 2.13 -5.00 4.48
N LEU A 75 1.91 -3.69 4.45
CA LEU A 75 0.74 -3.08 5.10
C LEU A 75 -0.58 -3.62 4.55
N ILE A 76 -0.71 -3.69 3.22
CA ILE A 76 -1.89 -4.25 2.55
C ILE A 76 -2.11 -5.71 2.95
N LEU A 77 -1.05 -6.52 2.96
CA LEU A 77 -1.14 -7.91 3.40
C LEU A 77 -1.66 -8.02 4.83
N VAL A 78 -1.11 -7.21 5.76
CA VAL A 78 -1.58 -7.16 7.15
C VAL A 78 -3.05 -6.76 7.21
N THR A 79 -3.48 -5.75 6.43
CA THR A 79 -4.88 -5.32 6.40
C THR A 79 -5.81 -6.44 5.91
N ILE A 80 -5.44 -7.15 4.84
CA ILE A 80 -6.23 -8.29 4.33
C ILE A 80 -6.36 -9.39 5.39
N LEU A 81 -5.28 -9.69 6.12
CA LEU A 81 -5.29 -10.70 7.19
C LEU A 81 -6.18 -10.28 8.37
N VAL A 82 -6.14 -9.01 8.77
CA VAL A 82 -7.00 -8.46 9.82
C VAL A 82 -8.47 -8.53 9.38
N GLU A 83 -8.77 -8.17 8.15
CA GLU A 83 -10.13 -8.21 7.61
C GLU A 83 -10.65 -9.65 7.52
N PHE A 84 -9.81 -10.60 7.11
CA PHE A 84 -10.13 -12.03 7.14
C PHE A 84 -10.43 -12.52 8.56
N LEU A 85 -9.63 -12.12 9.55
CA LEU A 85 -9.86 -12.46 10.95
C LEU A 85 -11.21 -11.92 11.45
N ILE A 86 -11.55 -10.67 11.11
CA ILE A 86 -12.83 -10.06 11.47
C ILE A 86 -13.99 -10.84 10.84
N LYS A 87 -13.91 -11.19 9.55
CA LYS A 87 -14.95 -12.01 8.89
C LYS A 87 -15.11 -13.36 9.56
N TYR A 88 -14.00 -14.07 9.81
CA TYR A 88 -14.00 -15.37 10.48
C TYR A 88 -14.66 -15.33 11.87
N LEU A 89 -14.40 -14.27 12.66
CA LEU A 89 -15.04 -14.10 13.98
C LEU A 89 -16.54 -13.76 13.88
N THR A 90 -16.92 -12.99 12.86
CA THR A 90 -18.29 -12.49 12.68
C THR A 90 -19.24 -13.58 12.15
N GLU A 91 -18.76 -14.41 11.21
CA GLU A 91 -19.50 -15.56 10.68
C GLU A 91 -19.87 -16.58 11.78
N ASN A 92 -19.01 -16.73 12.80
CA ASN A 92 -19.23 -17.65 13.92
C ASN A 92 -20.16 -17.10 15.02
N THR A 93 -20.54 -15.82 14.98
CA THR A 93 -21.33 -15.16 16.03
C THR A 93 -22.78 -14.85 15.62
N GLY A 94 -23.19 -15.25 14.41
CA GLY A 94 -24.56 -15.04 13.90
C GLY A 94 -24.90 -13.59 13.54
N PHE A 95 -23.91 -12.68 13.60
CA PHE A 95 -24.05 -11.32 13.09
C PHE A 95 -23.70 -11.32 11.60
N ASP A 96 -24.69 -11.20 10.71
CA ASP A 96 -24.48 -11.04 9.27
C ASP A 96 -24.08 -9.58 8.96
N ILE A 97 -22.84 -9.21 9.31
CA ILE A 97 -22.30 -7.91 8.94
C ILE A 97 -21.62 -8.05 7.57
N LYS A 98 -22.30 -7.60 6.52
CA LYS A 98 -21.76 -7.53 5.16
C LYS A 98 -20.74 -6.40 5.02
N ILE A 99 -19.59 -6.54 5.68
CA ILE A 99 -18.41 -5.71 5.42
C ILE A 99 -17.62 -6.40 4.32
N GLU A 100 -18.07 -6.22 3.08
CA GLU A 100 -17.33 -6.69 1.91
C GLU A 100 -16.11 -5.78 1.68
N ASN A 101 -14.98 -6.20 2.25
CA ASN A 101 -13.66 -5.67 1.97
C ASN A 101 -13.44 -4.16 2.21
N SER A 102 -14.26 -3.55 3.09
CA SER A 102 -14.27 -2.10 3.33
C SER A 102 -12.99 -1.55 3.97
N ILE A 103 -12.32 -2.31 4.84
CA ILE A 103 -11.11 -1.86 5.53
C ILE A 103 -9.93 -1.89 4.57
N THR A 104 -9.79 -3.00 3.84
CA THR A 104 -8.78 -3.15 2.78
C THR A 104 -8.92 -2.04 1.73
N MET A 105 -10.15 -1.73 1.30
CA MET A 105 -10.44 -0.63 0.39
C MET A 105 -10.01 0.75 0.94
N ALA A 106 -10.32 1.04 2.20
CA ALA A 106 -9.92 2.30 2.82
C ALA A 106 -8.40 2.47 2.88
N VAL A 107 -7.66 1.39 3.18
CA VAL A 107 -6.18 1.40 3.16
C VAL A 107 -5.64 1.62 1.75
N TYR A 108 -6.25 1.01 0.72
CA TYR A 108 -5.87 1.29 -0.66
C TYR A 108 -6.04 2.77 -1.03
N ILE A 109 -7.20 3.36 -0.73
CA ILE A 109 -7.48 4.78 -1.01
C ILE A 109 -6.47 5.67 -0.28
N TYR A 110 -6.19 5.37 0.99
CA TYR A 110 -5.18 6.07 1.77
C TYR A 110 -3.81 6.02 1.08
N LEU A 111 -3.33 4.82 0.72
CA LEU A 111 -2.02 4.65 0.09
C LEU A 111 -1.93 5.35 -1.28
N ILE A 112 -2.96 5.26 -2.12
CA ILE A 112 -3.05 5.99 -3.39
C ILE A 112 -2.94 7.50 -3.15
N GLY A 113 -3.66 8.02 -2.15
CA GLY A 113 -3.57 9.41 -1.75
C GLY A 113 -2.14 9.82 -1.34
N THR A 114 -1.46 8.99 -0.55
CA THR A 114 -0.08 9.28 -0.12
C THR A 114 0.92 9.33 -1.29
N GLU A 115 0.78 8.45 -2.29
CA GLU A 115 1.64 8.46 -3.48
C GLU A 115 1.29 9.63 -4.40
N GLY A 116 0.00 9.96 -4.55
CA GLY A 116 -0.45 11.15 -5.28
C GLY A 116 0.16 12.45 -4.72
N LEU A 117 0.19 12.59 -3.38
CA LEU A 117 0.83 13.74 -2.73
C LEU A 117 2.33 13.79 -2.95
N SER A 118 3.00 12.64 -2.93
CA SER A 118 4.43 12.51 -3.21
C SER A 118 4.76 12.92 -4.67
N ILE A 119 3.93 12.51 -5.63
CA ILE A 119 4.02 12.94 -7.04
C ILE A 119 3.86 14.45 -7.16
N ILE A 120 2.82 15.03 -6.54
CA ILE A 120 2.58 16.48 -6.55
C ILE A 120 3.78 17.24 -6.01
N GLN A 121 4.38 16.76 -4.92
CA GLN A 121 5.59 17.36 -4.35
C GLN A 121 6.75 17.33 -5.36
N ASN A 122 7.00 16.19 -6.00
CA ASN A 122 8.04 16.07 -7.03
C ASN A 122 7.80 17.03 -8.21
N LEU A 123 6.56 17.17 -8.67
CA LEU A 123 6.19 18.09 -9.76
C LEU A 123 6.43 19.56 -9.37
N ILE A 124 6.04 19.97 -8.16
CA ILE A 124 6.31 21.32 -7.64
C ILE A 124 7.82 21.58 -7.54
N ILE A 125 8.59 20.59 -7.08
CA ILE A 125 10.05 20.70 -7.00
C ILE A 125 10.65 20.85 -8.41
N LEU A 126 10.11 20.16 -9.41
CA LEU A 126 10.52 20.30 -10.81
C LEU A 126 10.08 21.62 -11.46
N GLY A 127 9.29 22.45 -10.77
CA GLY A 127 8.79 23.73 -11.29
C GLY A 127 7.61 23.59 -12.25
N ILE A 128 6.97 22.41 -12.29
CA ILE A 128 5.77 22.18 -13.10
C ILE A 128 4.59 22.89 -12.42
N PRO A 129 3.80 23.70 -13.15
CA PRO A 129 2.66 24.39 -12.57
C PRO A 129 1.59 23.37 -12.16
N VAL A 130 1.32 23.30 -10.85
CA VAL A 130 0.29 22.42 -10.27
C VAL A 130 -0.94 23.26 -9.89
N PRO A 131 -2.17 22.77 -10.14
CA PRO A 131 -3.40 23.46 -9.74
C PRO A 131 -3.45 23.83 -8.25
N PRO A 132 -3.99 25.02 -7.89
CA PRO A 132 -3.98 25.51 -6.50
C PRO A 132 -4.66 24.58 -5.49
N PHE A 133 -5.72 23.85 -5.89
CA PHE A 133 -6.42 22.93 -5.00
C PHE A 133 -5.54 21.74 -4.57
N MET A 134 -4.65 21.27 -5.44
CA MET A 134 -3.71 20.18 -5.15
C MET A 134 -2.59 20.64 -4.21
N ILE A 135 -2.12 21.88 -4.37
CA ILE A 135 -1.15 22.51 -3.47
C ILE A 135 -1.76 22.68 -2.07
N LYS A 136 -3.03 23.07 -1.99
CA LYS A 136 -3.76 23.21 -0.72
C LYS A 136 -3.91 21.86 -0.01
N LEU A 137 -4.18 20.79 -0.74
CA LEU A 137 -4.23 19.44 -0.20
C LEU A 137 -2.88 19.03 0.42
N PHE A 138 -1.77 19.39 -0.21
CA PHE A 138 -0.42 19.17 0.35
C PHE A 138 -0.20 19.97 1.66
N GLY A 139 -0.71 21.20 1.73
CA GLY A 139 -0.63 22.05 2.93
C GLY A 139 -1.40 21.50 4.15
N LEU A 140 -2.35 20.58 3.95
CA LEU A 140 -3.10 19.90 5.01
C LEU A 140 -2.35 18.68 5.60
N VAL A 141 -1.30 18.17 4.94
CA VAL A 141 -0.53 16.99 5.36
C VAL A 141 0.78 17.39 6.07
N LYS A 142 0.73 18.45 6.89
CA LYS A 142 1.86 18.88 7.73
C LYS A 142 2.19 17.83 8.81
N ASP A 143 3.46 17.75 9.20
CA ASP A 143 3.91 16.98 10.37
C ASP A 143 3.20 17.45 11.65
N GLU A 144 3.28 16.67 12.73
CA GLU A 144 2.74 16.98 14.06
C GLU A 144 3.20 18.35 14.60
N SER A 145 4.28 18.93 14.04
CA SER A 145 4.83 20.25 14.38
C SER A 145 4.34 21.42 13.50
N GLY A 146 3.41 21.20 12.57
CA GLY A 146 2.84 22.30 11.76
C GLY A 146 3.79 22.92 10.72
N ASN A 147 4.89 22.24 10.38
CA ASN A 147 5.84 22.69 9.36
C ASN A 147 5.63 21.95 8.02
N ILE A 148 5.79 22.66 6.90
CA ILE A 148 5.74 22.04 5.56
C ILE A 148 7.01 21.20 5.41
N ILE A 149 6.88 19.88 5.54
CA ILE A 149 8.01 18.97 5.36
C ILE A 149 8.37 18.94 3.87
N ARG A 150 9.51 19.54 3.52
CA ARG A 150 10.20 19.21 2.27
C ARG A 150 10.98 17.93 2.52
N LYS A 151 10.55 16.81 1.92
CA LYS A 151 11.18 15.50 2.11
C LYS A 151 12.37 15.28 1.16
#